data_AF-A0A7X2P4R3-F1
#
_entry.id   AF-A0A7X2P4R3-F1
#
_cell.length_a   1.000
_cell.length_b   1.000
_cell.length_c   1.000
_cell.angle_alpha   90.00
_cell.angle_beta   90.00
_cell.angle_gamma   90.00
#
_symmetry.space_group_name_H-M   'P 1'
#
loop_
_entity.id
_entity.type
_entity.pdbx_description
1 polymer ?
#
loop_
_entity_poly.entity_id
_entity_poly.type
_entity_poly.pdbx_seq_one_letter_code
_entity_poly.pdbx_strand_id
1 'polypeptide(L)'
;MYDVREKISIQELYDATVKISDMKGGIASSMTIYYIGEILKELQDAFITDDEKCAEIVSVEWLCRNILEWKQMRCLQKEMKNDPKIYADLVGIVYKAEDDEPDDKEKCEVANAVYSAFDKARFCPAEKDGKVSYEVLKKWVEELKGLLIKQKQENLFGHLIGRLLAYSPIGADSYHPCEAVRKIIEEYDSDSLRSSYIVAEENKRGVHTVDAGKSELILHQRYLNNAEGLQAEYPKIAEIYFTLSEDYKREAEYERKRAEDEW
;
A
#
# COMPACT_ATOMS: atom_id res chain seq x y z
N MET A 1 9.47 20.69 28.04
CA MET A 1 8.27 20.16 27.33
C MET A 1 7.72 18.88 27.95
N TYR A 2 8.51 18.06 28.65
CA TYR A 2 8.00 16.90 29.42
C TYR A 2 6.92 17.26 30.47
N ASP A 3 7.04 18.43 31.10
CA ASP A 3 6.16 18.93 32.19
C ASP A 3 4.75 19.39 31.74
N VAL A 4 4.51 19.49 30.42
CA VAL A 4 3.20 19.90 29.87
C VAL A 4 2.37 18.68 29.44
N ARG A 5 3.03 17.57 29.08
CA ARG A 5 2.35 16.32 28.68
C ARG A 5 1.53 15.71 29.81
N GLU A 6 1.90 15.92 31.07
CA GLU A 6 1.13 15.44 32.23
C GLU A 6 -0.10 16.31 32.57
N LYS A 7 -0.27 17.47 31.92
CA LYS A 7 -1.33 18.44 32.26
C LYS A 7 -2.46 18.55 31.24
N ILE A 8 -2.31 17.93 30.07
CA ILE A 8 -3.32 17.95 29.00
C ILE A 8 -3.94 16.55 28.93
N SER A 9 -5.26 16.46 29.05
CA SER A 9 -5.96 15.19 28.86
C SER A 9 -5.96 14.76 27.40
N ILE A 10 -6.07 13.46 27.14
CA ILE A 10 -6.13 12.93 25.78
C ILE A 10 -7.31 13.50 24.97
N GLN A 11 -8.42 13.85 25.64
CA GLN A 11 -9.57 14.49 25.01
C GLN A 11 -9.28 15.96 24.64
N GLU A 12 -8.61 16.72 25.51
CA GLU A 12 -8.20 18.09 25.17
C GLU A 12 -7.17 18.09 24.02
N LEU A 13 -6.27 17.11 23.99
CA LEU A 13 -5.32 16.93 22.90
C LEU A 13 -6.04 16.60 21.58
N TYR A 14 -7.05 15.73 21.63
CA TYR A 14 -7.91 15.41 20.50
C TYR A 14 -8.63 16.66 19.96
N ASP A 15 -9.34 17.38 20.83
CA ASP A 15 -10.12 18.57 20.47
C ASP A 15 -9.23 19.66 19.86
N ALA A 16 -8.00 19.81 20.37
CA ALA A 16 -7.02 20.74 19.82
C ALA A 16 -6.49 20.29 18.45
N THR A 17 -6.25 19.00 18.28
CA THR A 17 -5.65 18.42 17.06
C THR A 17 -6.63 18.43 15.90
N VAL A 18 -7.90 18.08 16.13
CA VAL A 18 -8.93 18.12 15.07
C VAL A 18 -9.14 19.57 14.60
N LYS A 19 -9.06 20.57 15.48
CA LYS A 19 -9.13 22.00 15.08
C LYS A 19 -7.97 22.47 14.20
N ILE A 20 -6.86 21.73 14.13
CA ILE A 20 -5.74 22.06 13.23
C ILE A 20 -6.16 21.88 11.77
N SER A 21 -7.20 21.08 11.48
CA SER A 21 -7.68 20.87 10.12
C SER A 21 -8.13 22.15 9.42
N ASP A 22 -8.45 23.19 10.20
CA ASP A 22 -8.92 24.48 9.71
C ASP A 22 -7.78 25.49 9.42
N MET A 23 -6.52 25.13 9.68
CA MET A 23 -5.37 26.03 9.52
C MET A 23 -4.63 25.81 8.18
N LYS A 24 -4.48 26.88 7.39
CA LYS A 24 -3.64 26.87 6.17
C LYS A 24 -2.15 26.74 6.54
N GLY A 25 -1.49 25.69 6.06
CA GLY A 25 -0.11 25.34 6.43
C GLY A 25 1.00 25.97 5.58
N GLY A 26 2.19 26.11 6.20
CA GLY A 26 3.49 26.38 5.58
C GLY A 26 4.48 25.21 5.81
N ILE A 27 5.76 25.36 5.41
CA ILE A 27 6.78 24.29 5.52
C ILE A 27 7.07 23.98 7.01
N ALA A 28 6.87 22.73 7.43
CA ALA A 28 7.09 22.28 8.80
C ALA A 28 8.58 22.01 9.08
N SER A 29 9.08 22.43 10.25
CA SER A 29 10.44 22.11 10.70
C SER A 29 10.56 20.64 11.12
N SER A 30 11.77 20.06 11.09
CA SER A 30 12.01 18.67 11.53
C SER A 30 11.53 18.38 12.97
N MET A 31 11.63 19.38 13.84
CA MET A 31 11.11 19.31 15.21
C MET A 31 9.58 19.26 15.25
N THR A 32 8.91 20.03 14.38
CA THR A 32 7.45 20.00 14.22
C THR A 32 6.96 18.63 13.74
N ILE A 33 7.67 18.02 12.79
CA ILE A 33 7.35 16.67 12.27
C ILE A 33 7.34 15.63 13.39
N TYR A 34 8.37 15.63 14.24
CA TYR A 34 8.48 14.70 15.36
C TYR A 34 7.30 14.84 16.35
N TYR A 35 6.97 16.07 16.75
CA TYR A 35 5.86 16.30 17.69
C TYR A 35 4.50 15.96 17.10
N ILE A 36 4.26 16.21 15.81
CA ILE A 36 3.03 15.78 15.13
C ILE A 36 2.92 14.24 15.17
N GLY A 37 4.01 13.54 14.88
CA GLY A 37 4.04 12.08 14.93
C GLY A 37 3.73 11.50 16.32
N GLU A 38 4.27 12.12 17.37
CA GLU A 38 4.01 11.70 18.77
C GLU A 38 2.55 11.96 19.19
N ILE A 39 2.00 13.13 18.85
CA ILE A 39 0.60 13.48 19.15
C ILE A 39 -0.34 12.51 18.44
N LEU A 40 -0.14 12.28 17.14
CA LEU A 40 -0.98 11.35 16.38
C LEU A 40 -0.90 9.94 16.92
N LYS A 41 0.29 9.49 17.35
CA LYS A 41 0.46 8.18 17.97
C LYS A 41 -0.39 8.03 19.23
N GLU A 42 -0.34 9.01 20.14
CA GLU A 42 -1.15 8.99 21.38
C GLU A 42 -2.66 8.97 21.08
N LEU A 43 -3.11 9.79 20.13
CA LEU A 43 -4.52 9.84 19.72
C LEU A 43 -4.98 8.54 19.05
N GLN A 44 -4.16 7.97 18.17
CA GLN A 44 -4.45 6.68 17.53
C GLN A 44 -4.50 5.55 18.56
N ASP A 45 -3.57 5.49 19.51
CA ASP A 45 -3.57 4.47 20.55
C ASP A 45 -4.84 4.54 21.42
N ALA A 46 -5.37 5.75 21.65
CA ALA A 46 -6.59 5.94 22.43
C ALA A 46 -7.88 5.72 21.63
N PHE A 47 -7.92 6.08 20.35
CA PHE A 47 -9.17 6.23 19.59
C PHE A 47 -9.26 5.40 18.31
N ILE A 48 -8.29 4.55 17.97
CA ILE A 48 -8.36 3.72 16.74
C ILE A 48 -9.57 2.78 16.69
N THR A 49 -10.15 2.41 17.84
CA THR A 49 -11.37 1.59 17.95
C THR A 49 -12.66 2.41 18.01
N ASP A 50 -12.57 3.73 18.13
CA ASP A 50 -13.70 4.67 18.07
C ASP A 50 -13.83 5.15 16.62
N ASP A 51 -14.83 4.63 15.91
CA ASP A 51 -14.96 4.87 14.46
C ASP A 51 -15.20 6.35 14.13
N GLU A 52 -15.95 7.07 14.96
CA GLU A 52 -16.22 8.50 14.77
C GLU A 52 -14.92 9.31 14.94
N LYS A 53 -14.20 9.08 16.03
CA LYS A 53 -12.94 9.80 16.29
C LYS A 53 -11.82 9.42 15.33
N CYS A 54 -11.73 8.15 14.95
CA CYS A 54 -10.73 7.71 14.00
C CYS A 54 -10.97 8.33 12.62
N ALA A 55 -12.23 8.50 12.19
CA ALA A 55 -12.57 9.22 10.97
C ALA A 55 -12.15 10.70 11.00
N GLU A 56 -12.29 11.39 12.14
CA GLU A 56 -11.77 12.77 12.29
C GLU A 56 -10.23 12.80 12.23
N ILE A 57 -9.55 11.82 12.85
CA ILE A 57 -8.09 11.69 12.79
C ILE A 57 -7.59 11.45 11.35
N VAL A 58 -8.35 10.73 10.50
CA VAL A 58 -8.01 10.55 9.08
C VAL A 58 -7.82 11.89 8.38
N SER A 59 -8.66 12.89 8.67
CA SER A 59 -8.54 14.21 8.06
C SER A 59 -7.25 14.92 8.45
N VAL A 60 -6.82 14.76 9.71
CA VAL A 60 -5.54 15.29 10.20
C VAL A 60 -4.35 14.56 9.56
N GLU A 61 -4.40 13.23 9.51
CA GLU A 61 -3.38 12.42 8.84
C GLU A 61 -3.23 12.81 7.36
N TRP A 62 -4.36 13.04 6.68
CA TRP A 62 -4.41 13.49 5.29
C TRP A 62 -3.75 14.85 5.07
N LEU A 63 -3.99 15.81 5.97
CA LEU A 63 -3.34 17.12 5.92
C LEU A 63 -1.82 17.01 6.14
N CYS A 64 -1.40 16.06 6.98
CA CYS A 64 -0.01 15.79 7.27
C CYS A 64 0.65 14.78 6.30
N ARG A 65 0.00 14.36 5.20
CA ARG A 65 0.49 13.32 4.26
C ARG A 65 1.89 13.55 3.68
N ASN A 66 2.30 14.81 3.52
CA ASN A 66 3.64 15.16 3.01
C ASN A 66 4.74 14.99 4.05
N ILE A 67 4.36 14.87 5.32
CA ILE A 67 5.26 14.78 6.47
C ILE A 67 5.23 13.38 7.09
N LEU A 68 4.08 12.71 7.05
CA LEU A 68 3.89 11.39 7.62
C LEU A 68 4.32 10.29 6.65
N GLU A 69 4.91 9.24 7.21
CA GLU A 69 5.10 7.96 6.54
C GLU A 69 3.83 7.12 6.59
N TRP A 70 3.67 6.20 5.63
CA TRP A 70 2.49 5.33 5.56
C TRP A 70 2.17 4.66 6.90
N LYS A 71 3.18 4.07 7.55
CA LYS A 71 3.08 3.40 8.86
C LYS A 71 2.55 4.28 10.00
N GLN A 72 2.65 5.61 9.88
CA GLN A 72 2.19 6.56 10.89
C GLN A 72 0.74 6.99 10.66
N MET A 73 0.15 6.73 9.49
CA MET A 73 -1.22 7.07 9.14
C MET A 73 -2.16 5.90 9.45
N ARG A 74 -2.29 5.54 10.73
CA ARG A 74 -2.96 4.31 11.17
C ARG A 74 -4.48 4.37 10.99
N CYS A 75 -5.11 5.52 11.20
CA CYS A 75 -6.54 5.67 10.98
C CYS A 75 -6.87 5.65 9.48
N LEU A 76 -6.09 6.35 8.65
CA LEU A 76 -6.24 6.32 7.18
C LEU A 76 -6.03 4.91 6.64
N GLN A 77 -5.02 4.17 7.15
CA GLN A 77 -4.83 2.76 6.84
C GLN A 77 -6.06 1.92 7.19
N LYS A 78 -6.62 2.09 8.40
CA LYS A 78 -7.81 1.36 8.85
C LYS A 78 -8.99 1.64 7.92
N GLU A 79 -9.26 2.90 7.60
CA GLU A 79 -10.35 3.29 6.70
C GLU A 79 -10.15 2.73 5.28
N MET A 80 -8.97 2.93 4.68
CA MET A 80 -8.70 2.45 3.31
C MET A 80 -8.72 0.92 3.19
N LYS A 81 -8.34 0.19 4.24
CA LYS A 81 -8.44 -1.28 4.28
C LYS A 81 -9.89 -1.75 4.39
N ASN A 82 -10.77 -0.98 5.02
CA ASN A 82 -12.17 -1.33 5.23
C ASN A 82 -13.07 -0.92 4.06
N ASP A 83 -12.81 0.23 3.45
CA ASP A 83 -13.64 0.83 2.39
C ASP A 83 -12.74 1.33 1.23
N PRO A 84 -12.98 0.90 -0.03
CA PRO A 84 -12.18 1.31 -1.17
C PRO A 84 -12.36 2.77 -1.58
N LYS A 85 -13.35 3.49 -1.06
CA LYS A 85 -13.75 4.82 -1.54
C LYS A 85 -12.63 5.84 -1.51
N ILE A 86 -11.92 5.95 -0.38
CA ILE A 86 -10.78 6.89 -0.29
C ILE A 86 -9.73 6.53 -1.35
N TYR A 87 -9.41 5.24 -1.53
CA TYR A 87 -8.44 4.83 -2.54
C TYR A 87 -8.92 5.11 -3.97
N ALA A 88 -10.20 4.87 -4.27
CA ALA A 88 -10.80 5.18 -5.56
C ALA A 88 -10.81 6.69 -5.84
N ASP A 89 -11.08 7.53 -4.83
CA ASP A 89 -11.03 8.98 -4.96
C ASP A 89 -9.60 9.46 -5.27
N LEU A 90 -8.57 8.83 -4.67
CA LEU A 90 -7.17 9.09 -5.02
C LEU A 90 -6.84 8.71 -6.46
N VAL A 91 -7.31 7.55 -6.92
CA VAL A 91 -7.13 7.10 -8.31
C VAL A 91 -7.79 8.09 -9.27
N GLY A 92 -9.00 8.56 -8.97
CA GLY A 92 -9.72 9.57 -9.75
C GLY A 92 -8.99 10.91 -9.87
N ILE A 93 -8.13 11.26 -8.90
CA ILE A 93 -7.29 12.45 -8.94
C ILE A 93 -5.98 12.21 -9.70
N VAL A 94 -5.35 11.05 -9.46
CA VAL A 94 -3.99 10.76 -9.96
C VAL A 94 -3.98 10.32 -11.42
N TYR A 95 -5.00 9.59 -11.86
CA TYR A 95 -5.09 9.07 -13.22
C TYR A 95 -6.18 9.80 -13.99
N LYS A 96 -5.94 9.98 -15.29
CA LYS A 96 -6.94 10.52 -16.21
C LYS A 96 -8.03 9.47 -16.46
N ALA A 97 -9.28 9.92 -16.57
CA ALA A 97 -10.38 9.10 -17.07
C ALA A 97 -10.24 8.91 -18.60
N GLU A 98 -10.86 7.87 -19.16
CA GLU A 98 -10.76 7.56 -20.60
C GLU A 98 -11.24 8.69 -21.52
N ASP A 99 -12.12 9.57 -21.04
CA ASP A 99 -12.70 10.69 -21.79
C ASP A 99 -12.20 12.08 -21.34
N ASP A 100 -11.13 12.14 -20.54
CA ASP A 100 -10.54 13.42 -20.15
C ASP A 100 -9.98 14.17 -21.37
N GLU A 101 -10.34 15.46 -21.49
CA GLU A 101 -9.74 16.37 -22.46
C GLU A 101 -8.23 16.57 -22.20
N PRO A 102 -7.42 16.88 -23.23
CA PRO A 102 -5.98 17.01 -23.08
C PRO A 102 -5.57 18.15 -22.14
N ASP A 103 -4.66 17.82 -21.23
CA ASP A 103 -3.84 18.66 -20.33
C ASP A 103 -4.48 19.95 -19.78
N ASP A 104 -5.33 19.77 -18.77
CA ASP A 104 -5.61 20.79 -17.77
C ASP A 104 -4.44 20.89 -16.77
N LYS A 105 -3.70 22.01 -16.80
CA LYS A 105 -2.59 22.27 -15.89
C LYS A 105 -3.00 22.23 -14.42
N GLU A 106 -4.20 22.69 -14.08
CA GLU A 106 -4.68 22.73 -12.71
C GLU A 106 -4.91 21.31 -12.18
N LYS A 107 -5.51 20.43 -12.99
CA LYS A 107 -5.62 19.00 -12.67
C LYS A 107 -4.25 18.35 -12.45
N CYS A 108 -3.26 18.66 -13.29
CA CYS A 108 -1.91 18.13 -13.15
C CYS A 108 -1.23 18.59 -11.85
N GLU A 109 -1.41 19.85 -11.43
CA GLU A 109 -0.86 20.36 -10.17
C GLU A 109 -1.48 19.65 -8.96
N VAL A 110 -2.79 19.44 -8.96
CA VAL A 110 -3.49 18.70 -7.91
C VAL A 110 -3.06 17.24 -7.88
N ALA A 111 -2.96 16.58 -9.04
CA ALA A 111 -2.49 15.19 -9.16
C ALA A 111 -1.07 15.04 -8.58
N ASN A 112 -0.14 15.93 -8.94
CA ASN A 112 1.22 15.91 -8.41
C ASN A 112 1.26 16.13 -6.89
N ALA A 113 0.39 16.98 -6.34
CA ALA A 113 0.30 17.24 -4.91
C ALA A 113 -0.26 16.06 -4.09
N VAL A 114 -0.93 15.11 -4.75
CA VAL A 114 -1.58 13.94 -4.13
C VAL A 114 -0.85 12.62 -4.47
N TYR A 115 -0.06 12.60 -5.55
CA TYR A 115 0.65 11.42 -6.02
C TYR A 115 1.51 10.76 -4.93
N SER A 116 2.20 11.55 -4.11
CA SER A 116 3.03 11.03 -3.01
C SER A 116 2.23 10.20 -2.01
N ALA A 117 0.99 10.61 -1.68
CA ALA A 117 0.11 9.88 -0.79
C ALA A 117 -0.41 8.59 -1.45
N PHE A 118 -0.76 8.67 -2.73
CA PHE A 118 -1.15 7.50 -3.51
C PHE A 118 -0.02 6.46 -3.60
N ASP A 119 1.21 6.88 -3.88
CA ASP A 119 2.37 5.97 -3.97
C ASP A 119 2.69 5.32 -2.60
N LYS A 120 2.58 6.11 -1.51
CA LYS A 120 2.75 5.63 -0.13
C LYS A 120 1.69 4.61 0.29
N ALA A 121 0.47 4.68 -0.24
CA ALA A 121 -0.64 3.79 0.09
C ALA A 121 -0.39 2.35 -0.42
N ARG A 122 0.39 1.59 0.36
CA ARG A 122 0.84 0.23 0.07
C ARG A 122 0.30 -0.71 1.15
N PHE A 123 -0.80 -1.40 0.87
CA PHE A 123 -1.51 -2.21 1.85
C PHE A 123 -2.31 -3.34 1.19
N CYS A 124 -2.58 -4.41 1.95
CA CYS A 124 -3.57 -5.42 1.57
C CYS A 124 -4.96 -4.97 1.99
N PRO A 125 -5.96 -4.92 1.09
CA PRO A 125 -7.33 -4.61 1.46
C PRO A 125 -7.91 -5.69 2.38
N ALA A 126 -8.91 -5.30 3.18
CA ALA A 126 -9.59 -6.16 4.15
C ALA A 126 -8.68 -6.83 5.20
N GLU A 127 -7.40 -6.44 5.27
CA GLU A 127 -6.46 -6.97 6.24
C GLU A 127 -6.70 -6.36 7.62
N LYS A 128 -6.85 -7.24 8.61
CA LYS A 128 -7.02 -6.90 10.03
C LYS A 128 -6.11 -7.80 10.86
N ASP A 129 -5.15 -7.21 11.56
CA ASP A 129 -4.22 -7.90 12.46
C ASP A 129 -3.53 -9.13 11.84
N GLY A 130 -3.06 -8.98 10.61
CA GLY A 130 -2.38 -9.99 9.82
C GLY A 130 -3.32 -11.03 9.17
N LYS A 131 -4.63 -10.82 9.22
CA LYS A 131 -5.63 -11.76 8.69
C LYS A 131 -6.51 -11.11 7.63
N VAL A 132 -6.92 -11.90 6.64
CA VAL A 132 -7.79 -11.46 5.55
C VAL A 132 -8.90 -12.50 5.36
N SER A 133 -10.16 -12.07 5.43
CA SER A 133 -11.32 -12.91 5.06
C SER A 133 -11.58 -12.77 3.56
N TYR A 134 -11.82 -13.90 2.90
CA TYR A 134 -12.14 -13.92 1.47
C TYR A 134 -13.43 -13.14 1.17
N GLU A 135 -14.46 -13.28 2.00
CA GLU A 135 -15.76 -12.64 1.80
C GLU A 135 -15.65 -11.11 1.90
N VAL A 136 -14.91 -10.63 2.90
CA VAL A 136 -14.68 -9.18 3.09
C VAL A 136 -13.79 -8.63 1.98
N LEU A 137 -12.72 -9.34 1.62
CA LEU A 137 -11.82 -8.93 0.54
C LEU A 137 -12.56 -8.89 -0.80
N LYS A 138 -13.35 -9.92 -1.13
CA LYS A 138 -14.14 -9.97 -2.36
C LYS A 138 -15.11 -8.79 -2.45
N LYS A 139 -15.81 -8.50 -1.36
CA LYS A 139 -16.70 -7.34 -1.28
C LYS A 139 -15.95 -6.04 -1.56
N TRP A 140 -14.80 -5.83 -0.91
CA TRP A 140 -13.96 -4.65 -1.12
C TRP A 140 -13.50 -4.51 -2.59
N VAL A 141 -13.07 -5.62 -3.21
CA VAL A 141 -12.63 -5.66 -4.61
C VAL A 141 -13.77 -5.31 -5.58
N GLU A 142 -14.96 -5.86 -5.37
CA GLU A 142 -16.15 -5.55 -6.17
C GLU A 142 -16.62 -4.11 -6.00
N GLU A 143 -16.56 -3.58 -4.78
CA GLU A 143 -16.87 -2.17 -4.51
C GLU A 143 -15.88 -1.24 -5.21
N LEU A 144 -14.56 -1.54 -5.16
CA LEU A 144 -13.57 -0.78 -5.92
C LEU A 144 -13.86 -0.82 -7.42
N LYS A 145 -14.13 -2.00 -7.98
CA LYS A 145 -14.48 -2.14 -9.40
C LYS A 145 -15.67 -1.28 -9.78
N GLY A 146 -16.73 -1.30 -8.96
CA GLY A 146 -17.93 -0.48 -9.16
C GLY A 146 -17.65 1.03 -9.10
N LEU A 147 -16.72 1.48 -8.24
CA LEU A 147 -16.29 2.88 -8.19
C LEU A 147 -15.50 3.27 -9.44
N LEU A 148 -14.56 2.45 -9.88
CA LEU A 148 -13.75 2.70 -11.08
C LEU A 148 -14.62 2.76 -12.35
N ILE A 149 -15.63 1.91 -12.47
CA ILE A 149 -16.59 1.98 -13.59
C ILE A 149 -17.32 3.33 -13.59
N LYS A 150 -17.81 3.79 -12.43
CA LYS A 150 -18.46 5.11 -12.31
C LYS A 150 -17.52 6.27 -12.65
N GLN A 151 -16.23 6.11 -12.37
CA GLN A 151 -15.17 7.06 -12.67
C GLN A 151 -14.62 6.96 -14.10
N LYS A 152 -15.06 5.98 -14.90
CA LYS A 152 -14.52 5.66 -16.24
C LYS A 152 -13.03 5.34 -16.23
N GLN A 153 -12.63 4.53 -15.25
CA GLN A 153 -11.25 4.10 -14.98
C GLN A 153 -11.15 2.57 -14.77
N GLU A 154 -12.10 1.79 -15.29
CA GLU A 154 -12.14 0.32 -15.12
C GLU A 154 -10.88 -0.37 -15.68
N ASN A 155 -10.28 0.19 -16.73
CA ASN A 155 -9.03 -0.29 -17.31
C ASN A 155 -7.86 -0.36 -16.31
N LEU A 156 -7.89 0.43 -15.22
CA LEU A 156 -6.86 0.43 -14.16
C LEU A 156 -7.07 -0.70 -13.13
N PHE A 157 -8.22 -1.38 -13.14
CA PHE A 157 -8.61 -2.31 -12.07
C PHE A 157 -7.56 -3.39 -11.79
N GLY A 158 -7.09 -4.07 -12.84
CA GLY A 158 -6.07 -5.12 -12.71
C GLY A 158 -4.79 -4.60 -12.08
N HIS A 159 -4.26 -3.49 -12.60
CA HIS A 159 -3.06 -2.82 -12.08
C HIS A 159 -3.19 -2.47 -10.60
N LEU A 160 -4.29 -1.80 -10.22
CA LEU A 160 -4.51 -1.33 -8.85
C LEU A 160 -4.63 -2.51 -7.86
N ILE A 161 -5.40 -3.54 -8.21
CA ILE A 161 -5.56 -4.72 -7.36
C ILE A 161 -4.24 -5.49 -7.25
N GLY A 162 -3.52 -5.73 -8.36
CA GLY A 162 -2.23 -6.41 -8.35
C GLY A 162 -1.23 -5.74 -7.41
N ARG A 163 -1.14 -4.40 -7.47
CA ARG A 163 -0.27 -3.62 -6.57
C ARG A 163 -0.63 -3.77 -5.09
N LEU A 164 -1.92 -3.74 -4.74
CA LEU A 164 -2.37 -3.81 -3.35
C LEU A 164 -2.25 -5.23 -2.78
N LEU A 165 -2.66 -6.25 -3.54
CA LEU A 165 -2.64 -7.64 -3.11
C LEU A 165 -1.24 -8.18 -2.86
N ALA A 166 -0.20 -7.61 -3.48
CA ALA A 166 1.18 -7.95 -3.17
C ALA A 166 1.46 -7.77 -1.67
N TYR A 167 0.90 -6.77 -1.00
CA TYR A 167 1.10 -6.51 0.43
C TYR A 167 0.32 -7.45 1.37
N SER A 168 -0.19 -8.57 0.86
CA SER A 168 -0.88 -9.61 1.63
C SER A 168 0.01 -10.22 2.72
N PRO A 169 -0.55 -10.54 3.89
CA PRO A 169 0.16 -11.33 4.91
C PRO A 169 0.45 -12.76 4.41
N ILE A 170 1.30 -13.48 5.14
CA ILE A 170 1.52 -14.91 4.91
C ILE A 170 0.25 -15.71 5.26
N GLY A 171 -0.01 -16.79 4.52
CA GLY A 171 -1.10 -17.72 4.80
C GLY A 171 -0.85 -18.54 6.07
N ALA A 172 -1.91 -19.16 6.59
CA ALA A 172 -1.79 -20.07 7.73
C ALA A 172 -0.99 -21.33 7.38
N ASP A 173 -0.94 -21.67 6.10
CA ASP A 173 -0.12 -22.73 5.51
C ASP A 173 1.33 -22.33 5.22
N SER A 174 1.77 -21.15 5.67
CA SER A 174 3.14 -20.61 5.47
C SER A 174 3.51 -20.28 4.03
N TYR A 175 2.54 -20.18 3.11
CA TYR A 175 2.77 -19.69 1.75
C TYR A 175 2.29 -18.24 1.59
N HIS A 176 2.95 -17.49 0.72
CA HIS A 176 2.51 -16.15 0.29
C HIS A 176 1.77 -16.21 -1.05
N PRO A 177 0.80 -15.32 -1.32
CA PRO A 177 0.08 -14.50 -0.34
C PRO A 177 -0.86 -15.38 0.51
N CYS A 178 -1.64 -14.82 1.44
CA CYS A 178 -2.63 -15.60 2.18
C CYS A 178 -3.73 -16.19 1.27
N GLU A 179 -4.41 -17.21 1.76
CA GLU A 179 -5.37 -18.04 1.02
C GLU A 179 -6.51 -17.22 0.41
N ALA A 180 -6.98 -16.19 1.13
CA ALA A 180 -8.02 -15.28 0.64
C ALA A 180 -7.57 -14.50 -0.60
N VAL A 181 -6.32 -14.04 -0.61
CA VAL A 181 -5.74 -13.30 -1.74
C VAL A 181 -5.50 -14.22 -2.93
N ARG A 182 -5.06 -15.46 -2.70
CA ARG A 182 -4.90 -16.45 -3.79
C ARG A 182 -6.22 -16.67 -4.52
N LYS A 183 -7.33 -16.86 -3.79
CA LYS A 183 -8.66 -17.01 -4.39
C LYS A 183 -9.07 -15.80 -5.25
N ILE A 184 -8.78 -14.58 -4.80
CA ILE A 184 -9.05 -13.37 -5.58
C ILE A 184 -8.19 -13.32 -6.84
N ILE A 185 -6.90 -13.64 -6.75
CA ILE A 185 -6.02 -13.66 -7.92
C ILE A 185 -6.49 -14.73 -8.92
N GLU A 186 -6.90 -15.91 -8.44
CA GLU A 186 -7.48 -16.94 -9.30
C GLU A 186 -8.76 -16.48 -10.02
N GLU A 187 -9.60 -15.69 -9.35
CA GLU A 187 -10.89 -15.22 -9.87
C GLU A 187 -10.77 -14.02 -10.84
N TYR A 188 -9.92 -13.03 -10.53
CA TYR A 188 -9.81 -11.75 -11.25
C TYR A 188 -8.53 -11.61 -12.09
N ASP A 189 -7.89 -12.74 -12.39
CA ASP A 189 -6.65 -12.81 -13.15
C ASP A 189 -6.67 -11.98 -14.44
N SER A 190 -5.57 -11.25 -14.67
CA SER A 190 -5.31 -10.48 -15.87
C SER A 190 -3.82 -10.16 -15.97
N ASP A 191 -3.32 -9.90 -17.18
CA ASP A 191 -1.91 -9.56 -17.39
C ASP A 191 -1.50 -8.29 -16.63
N SER A 192 -2.42 -7.31 -16.53
CA SER A 192 -2.21 -6.07 -15.77
C SER A 192 -2.07 -6.33 -14.27
N LEU A 193 -2.89 -7.25 -13.73
CA LEU A 193 -2.81 -7.68 -12.33
C LEU A 193 -1.51 -8.41 -12.06
N ARG A 194 -1.18 -9.44 -12.86
CA ARG A 194 0.06 -10.22 -12.71
C ARG A 194 1.28 -9.30 -12.73
N SER A 195 1.41 -8.47 -13.76
CA SER A 195 2.54 -7.56 -13.94
C SER A 195 2.66 -6.59 -12.77
N SER A 196 1.54 -6.02 -12.32
CA SER A 196 1.58 -5.08 -11.20
C SER A 196 1.88 -5.75 -9.86
N TYR A 197 1.47 -7.01 -9.67
CA TYR A 197 1.82 -7.78 -8.49
C TYR A 197 3.33 -8.06 -8.45
N ILE A 198 3.92 -8.53 -9.56
CA ILE A 198 5.35 -8.79 -9.71
C ILE A 198 6.15 -7.53 -9.34
N VAL A 199 5.83 -6.41 -9.99
CA VAL A 199 6.50 -5.12 -9.75
C VAL A 199 6.35 -4.67 -8.29
N ALA A 200 5.17 -4.85 -7.69
CA ALA A 200 4.97 -4.50 -6.29
C ALA A 200 5.81 -5.39 -5.35
N GLU A 201 5.94 -6.68 -5.65
CA GLU A 201 6.74 -7.62 -4.85
C GLU A 201 8.24 -7.32 -4.93
N GLU A 202 8.77 -7.03 -6.12
CA GLU A 202 10.15 -6.59 -6.31
C GLU A 202 10.44 -5.30 -5.55
N ASN A 203 9.51 -4.32 -5.63
CA ASN A 203 9.65 -3.04 -4.95
C ASN A 203 9.67 -3.13 -3.42
N LYS A 204 9.13 -4.19 -2.81
CA LYS A 204 9.24 -4.40 -1.36
C LYS A 204 10.69 -4.57 -0.90
N ARG A 205 11.57 -5.08 -1.78
CA ARG A 205 12.99 -5.28 -1.45
C ARG A 205 13.70 -3.96 -1.16
N GLY A 206 13.30 -2.89 -1.83
CA GLY A 206 13.96 -1.59 -1.74
C GLY A 206 15.42 -1.63 -2.20
N VAL A 207 16.19 -0.64 -1.75
CA VAL A 207 17.62 -0.54 -2.07
C VAL A 207 18.38 -1.66 -1.37
N HIS A 208 19.17 -2.41 -2.15
CA HIS A 208 20.01 -3.49 -1.67
C HIS A 208 21.44 -3.34 -2.21
N THR A 209 22.37 -4.05 -1.60
CA THR A 209 23.77 -4.10 -2.04
C THR A 209 23.96 -5.31 -2.94
N VAL A 210 24.62 -5.09 -4.08
CA VAL A 210 25.06 -6.13 -5.02
C VAL A 210 26.03 -7.06 -4.32
N ASP A 211 25.80 -8.38 -4.39
CA ASP A 211 26.61 -9.39 -3.69
C ASP A 211 27.06 -10.56 -4.57
N ALA A 212 27.21 -10.27 -5.88
CA ALA A 212 27.55 -11.22 -6.93
C ALA A 212 26.48 -12.31 -7.10
N GLY A 213 25.20 -11.92 -7.00
CA GLY A 213 24.05 -12.77 -7.25
C GLY A 213 23.67 -13.72 -6.11
N LYS A 214 24.25 -13.58 -4.90
CA LYS A 214 23.98 -14.49 -3.79
C LYS A 214 22.60 -14.24 -3.19
N SER A 215 22.26 -12.97 -2.99
CA SER A 215 20.94 -12.57 -2.47
C SER A 215 19.83 -12.95 -3.45
N GLU A 216 20.08 -12.79 -4.75
CA GLU A 216 19.17 -13.13 -5.84
C GLU A 216 18.89 -14.64 -5.88
N LEU A 217 19.92 -15.49 -5.69
CA LEU A 217 19.72 -16.94 -5.61
C LEU A 217 18.85 -17.37 -4.40
N ILE A 218 18.96 -16.68 -3.27
CA ILE A 218 18.10 -16.93 -2.11
C ILE A 218 16.65 -16.57 -2.44
N LEU A 219 16.43 -15.43 -3.12
CA LEU A 219 15.09 -15.00 -3.55
C LEU A 219 14.50 -15.95 -4.59
N HIS A 220 15.30 -16.36 -5.58
CA HIS A 220 14.93 -17.39 -6.55
C HIS A 220 14.39 -18.64 -5.86
N GLN A 221 15.17 -19.24 -4.96
CA GLN A 221 14.76 -20.47 -4.27
C GLN A 221 13.50 -20.26 -3.42
N ARG A 222 13.38 -19.10 -2.76
CA ARG A 222 12.20 -18.76 -1.96
C ARG A 222 10.93 -18.71 -2.80
N TYR A 223 10.97 -18.02 -3.94
CA TYR A 223 9.80 -17.91 -4.81
C TYR A 223 9.50 -19.21 -5.55
N LEU A 224 10.52 -19.98 -5.94
CA LEU A 224 10.35 -21.30 -6.53
C LEU A 224 9.60 -22.24 -5.58
N ASN A 225 10.08 -22.38 -4.34
CA ASN A 225 9.44 -23.22 -3.33
C ASN A 225 7.99 -22.79 -3.06
N ASN A 226 7.73 -21.48 -3.04
CA ASN A 226 6.40 -20.95 -2.84
C ASN A 226 5.47 -21.27 -4.03
N ALA A 227 5.97 -21.14 -5.26
CA ALA A 227 5.22 -21.47 -6.48
C ALA A 227 4.88 -22.97 -6.53
N GLU A 228 5.86 -23.84 -6.28
CA GLU A 228 5.68 -25.30 -6.29
C GLU A 228 4.66 -25.78 -5.25
N GLY A 229 4.62 -25.13 -4.08
CA GLY A 229 3.64 -25.42 -3.05
C GLY A 229 2.21 -25.01 -3.42
N LEU A 230 2.04 -24.01 -4.29
CA LEU A 230 0.73 -23.48 -4.67
C LEU A 230 0.18 -24.03 -5.99
N GLN A 231 1.05 -24.47 -6.92
CA GLN A 231 0.69 -24.75 -8.31
C GLN A 231 -0.48 -25.72 -8.50
N ALA A 232 -0.67 -26.66 -7.58
CA ALA A 232 -1.72 -27.69 -7.69
C ALA A 232 -3.13 -27.12 -7.46
N GLU A 233 -3.27 -26.13 -6.59
CA GLU A 233 -4.55 -25.55 -6.18
C GLU A 233 -4.76 -24.12 -6.69
N TYR A 234 -3.67 -23.37 -6.84
CA TYR A 234 -3.65 -21.95 -7.22
C TYR A 234 -2.65 -21.71 -8.36
N PRO A 235 -2.94 -22.19 -9.58
CA PRO A 235 -1.99 -22.18 -10.69
C PRO A 235 -1.63 -20.76 -11.17
N LYS A 236 -2.52 -19.78 -11.10
CA LYS A 236 -2.28 -18.42 -11.63
C LYS A 236 -1.36 -17.60 -10.72
N ILE A 237 -1.54 -17.71 -9.41
CA ILE A 237 -0.59 -17.10 -8.46
C ILE A 237 0.75 -17.85 -8.43
N ALA A 238 0.75 -19.17 -8.65
CA ALA A 238 1.99 -19.92 -8.80
C ALA A 238 2.80 -19.44 -10.02
N GLU A 239 2.14 -19.17 -11.15
CA GLU A 239 2.76 -18.59 -12.35
C GLU A 239 3.47 -17.25 -12.07
N ILE A 240 2.84 -16.37 -11.28
CA ILE A 240 3.46 -15.11 -10.83
C ILE A 240 4.76 -15.39 -10.05
N TYR A 241 4.74 -16.36 -9.12
CA TYR A 241 5.93 -16.70 -8.34
C TYR A 241 7.01 -17.44 -9.13
N PHE A 242 6.63 -18.26 -10.12
CA PHE A 242 7.59 -18.82 -11.07
C PHE A 242 8.28 -17.72 -11.86
N THR A 243 7.54 -16.68 -12.25
CA THR A 243 8.10 -15.52 -12.97
C THR A 243 9.11 -14.77 -12.09
N LEU A 244 8.73 -14.40 -10.87
CA LEU A 244 9.63 -13.79 -9.88
C LEU A 244 10.89 -14.65 -9.66
N SER A 245 10.70 -15.97 -9.52
CA SER A 245 11.81 -16.92 -9.35
C SER A 245 12.80 -16.86 -10.51
N GLU A 246 12.33 -16.90 -11.75
CA GLU A 246 13.20 -16.86 -12.94
C GLU A 246 13.85 -15.50 -13.16
N ASP A 247 13.14 -14.40 -12.84
CA ASP A 247 13.69 -13.05 -12.91
C ASP A 247 14.89 -12.89 -11.96
N TYR A 248 14.75 -13.31 -10.70
CA TYR A 248 15.87 -13.30 -9.75
C TYR A 248 17.02 -14.24 -10.14
N LYS A 249 16.71 -15.41 -10.71
CA LYS A 249 17.76 -16.30 -11.21
C LYS A 249 18.58 -15.65 -12.32
N ARG A 250 17.92 -14.98 -13.27
CA ARG A 250 18.57 -14.24 -14.35
C ARG A 250 19.40 -13.08 -13.82
N GLU A 251 18.91 -12.36 -12.81
CA GLU A 251 19.65 -11.28 -12.14
C GLU A 251 20.92 -11.83 -11.44
N ALA A 252 20.81 -12.96 -10.74
CA ALA A 252 21.95 -13.61 -10.10
C ALA A 252 23.06 -13.97 -11.11
N GLU A 253 22.68 -14.56 -12.25
CA GLU A 253 23.60 -14.93 -13.31
C GLU A 253 24.28 -13.70 -13.93
N TYR A 254 23.55 -12.59 -14.05
CA TYR A 254 24.09 -11.33 -14.58
C TYR A 254 25.09 -10.70 -13.61
N GLU A 255 24.75 -10.59 -12.32
CA GLU A 255 25.65 -10.05 -11.30
C GLU A 255 26.94 -10.86 -11.17
N ARG A 256 26.82 -12.19 -11.21
CA ARG A 256 27.97 -13.07 -11.15
C ARG A 256 28.93 -12.85 -12.31
N LYS A 257 28.43 -12.81 -13.55
CA LYS A 257 29.26 -12.54 -14.73
C LYS A 257 29.96 -11.19 -14.62
N ARG A 258 29.23 -10.16 -14.18
CA ARG A 258 29.81 -8.83 -13.95
C ARG A 258 30.93 -8.84 -12.91
N ALA A 259 30.76 -9.57 -11.81
CA ALA A 259 31.78 -9.70 -10.77
C ALA A 259 33.03 -10.46 -11.26
N GLU A 260 32.85 -11.43 -12.16
CA GLU A 260 33.94 -12.18 -12.80
C GLU A 260 34.70 -11.33 -13.83
N ASP A 261 34.04 -10.42 -14.54
CA ASP A 261 34.63 -9.53 -15.55
C ASP A 261 35.32 -8.27 -14.98
N GLU A 262 35.01 -7.88 -13.73
CA GLU A 262 35.62 -6.73 -13.04
C GLU A 262 36.99 -7.06 -12.39
N TRP A 263 37.50 -8.28 -12.56
CA TRP A 263 38.77 -8.80 -12.00
C TRP A 263 39.75 -9.24 -13.10
#